data_AF-A0A970GY85-F1
#
_entry.id   AF-A0A970GY85-F1
#
_cell.length_a   1.000
_cell.length_b   1.000
_cell.length_c   1.000
_cell.angle_alpha   90.00
_cell.angle_beta   90.00
_cell.angle_gamma   90.00
#
_symmetry.space_group_name_H-M   'P 1'
#
loop_
_entity.id
_entity.type
_entity.pdbx_description
1 polymer ?
#
loop_
_entity_poly.entity_id
_entity_poly.type
_entity_poly.pdbx_seq_one_letter_code
_entity_poly.pdbx_strand_id
1 'polypeptide(L)'
;MRHISALIIKFIMTAVIFEIVLNIMTNLTFGQILWLSVITTVLSYAIGDLLMLPLSNNTVASITDALIAFVVLYMANLWLDYTQVGIVDAIISALVLGAGEYFFHKFVHRMIFSRDMRRMRS
;
A
#
# COMPACT_ATOMS: atom_id res chain seq x y z
N MET A 1 -19.57 -2.81 -3.44
CA MET A 1 -19.54 -1.44 -2.88
C MET A 1 -18.42 -1.22 -1.86
N ARG A 2 -18.22 -2.07 -0.84
CA ARG A 2 -17.18 -1.87 0.20
C ARG A 2 -15.73 -2.01 -0.30
N HIS A 3 -15.49 -2.93 -1.24
CA HIS A 3 -14.16 -3.19 -1.80
C HIS A 3 -13.58 -2.03 -2.61
N ILE A 4 -14.41 -1.39 -3.45
CA ILE A 4 -13.98 -0.24 -4.26
C ILE A 4 -13.58 0.93 -3.36
N SER A 5 -14.38 1.23 -2.32
CA SER A 5 -14.02 2.29 -1.36
C SER A 5 -12.73 1.97 -0.61
N ALA A 6 -12.53 0.71 -0.19
CA ALA A 6 -11.29 0.29 0.46
C ALA A 6 -10.07 0.44 -0.47
N LEU A 7 -10.20 0.03 -1.72
CA LEU A 7 -9.15 0.14 -2.73
C LEU A 7 -8.78 1.60 -3.01
N ILE A 8 -9.75 2.50 -3.13
CA ILE A 8 -9.49 3.93 -3.35
C ILE A 8 -8.73 4.54 -2.17
N ILE A 9 -9.14 4.25 -0.94
CA ILE A 9 -8.45 4.80 0.24
C ILE A 9 -7.04 4.21 0.35
N LYS A 10 -6.88 2.91 0.07
CA LYS A 10 -5.56 2.26 0.01
C LYS A 10 -4.68 2.93 -1.03
N PHE A 11 -5.19 3.18 -2.23
CA PHE A 11 -4.47 3.89 -3.29
C PHE A 11 -4.04 5.28 -2.87
N ILE A 12 -4.94 6.09 -2.32
CA ILE A 12 -4.62 7.46 -1.88
C ILE A 12 -3.52 7.42 -0.81
N MET A 13 -3.61 6.51 0.15
CA MET A 13 -2.59 6.35 1.18
C MET A 13 -1.24 5.93 0.59
N THR A 14 -1.21 4.91 -0.29
CA THR A 14 0.01 4.46 -0.97
C THR A 14 0.62 5.59 -1.78
N ALA A 15 -0.18 6.32 -2.56
CA ALA A 15 0.27 7.43 -3.38
C ALA A 15 0.88 8.56 -2.53
N VAL A 16 0.22 8.96 -1.44
CA VAL A 16 0.74 10.00 -0.54
C VAL A 16 2.05 9.56 0.13
N ILE A 17 2.13 8.32 0.61
CA ILE A 17 3.36 7.80 1.23
C ILE A 17 4.49 7.76 0.20
N PHE A 18 4.24 7.22 -0.98
CA PHE A 18 5.25 7.12 -2.03
C PHE A 18 5.69 8.48 -2.53
N GLU A 19 4.77 9.42 -2.75
CA GLU A 19 5.11 10.80 -3.12
C GLU A 19 6.01 11.46 -2.09
N ILE A 20 5.73 11.30 -0.80
CA ILE A 20 6.58 11.90 0.23
C ILE A 20 7.95 11.22 0.25
N VAL A 21 8.00 9.89 0.28
CA VAL A 21 9.26 9.16 0.49
C VAL A 21 10.13 9.17 -0.77
N LEU A 22 9.59 8.80 -1.92
CA LEU A 22 10.37 8.69 -3.16
C LEU A 22 10.78 10.04 -3.72
N ASN A 23 9.99 11.10 -3.55
CA ASN A 23 10.38 12.44 -4.00
C ASN A 23 11.56 13.00 -3.17
N ILE A 24 11.65 12.64 -1.88
CA ILE A 24 12.81 13.01 -1.05
C ILE A 24 14.06 12.19 -1.40
N MET A 25 13.87 10.90 -1.73
CA MET A 25 14.99 9.95 -1.89
C MET A 25 15.48 9.81 -3.33
N THR A 26 14.65 10.12 -4.32
CA THR A 26 14.91 9.87 -5.74
C THR A 26 14.59 11.11 -6.58
N ASN A 27 14.95 11.08 -7.87
CA ASN A 27 14.60 12.14 -8.83
C ASN A 27 13.37 11.80 -9.68
N LEU A 28 12.52 10.87 -9.21
CA LEU A 28 11.31 10.50 -9.91
C LEU A 28 10.33 11.68 -9.96
N THR A 29 9.72 11.87 -11.11
CA THR A 29 8.62 12.81 -11.30
C THR A 29 7.35 12.30 -10.63
N PHE A 30 6.46 13.23 -10.26
CA PHE A 30 5.14 12.93 -9.72
C PHE A 30 4.37 11.86 -10.53
N GLY A 31 4.40 11.97 -11.86
CA GLY A 31 3.73 10.99 -12.72
C GLY A 31 4.29 9.57 -12.58
N GLN A 32 5.62 9.43 -12.45
CA GLN A 32 6.27 8.13 -12.30
C GLN A 32 5.95 7.51 -10.94
N ILE A 33 5.99 8.31 -9.87
CA ILE A 33 5.65 7.86 -8.52
C ILE A 33 4.17 7.46 -8.44
N LEU A 34 3.28 8.25 -9.04
CA LEU A 34 1.86 7.94 -9.11
C LEU A 34 1.62 6.61 -9.84
N TRP A 35 2.31 6.34 -10.95
CA TRP A 35 2.26 5.04 -11.63
C TRP A 35 2.72 3.87 -10.74
N LEU A 36 3.82 4.05 -10.00
CA LEU A 36 4.29 3.04 -9.05
C LEU A 36 3.26 2.78 -7.96
N SER A 37 2.62 3.82 -7.44
CA SER A 37 1.56 3.66 -6.43
C SER A 37 0.37 2.87 -6.95
N VAL A 38 -0.05 3.08 -8.22
CA VAL A 38 -1.14 2.30 -8.84
C VAL A 38 -0.78 0.82 -8.89
N ILE A 39 0.40 0.50 -9.42
CA ILE A 39 0.86 -0.90 -9.58
C ILE A 39 0.96 -1.57 -8.20
N THR A 40 1.61 -0.91 -7.24
CA THR A 40 1.77 -1.43 -5.89
C THR A 40 0.41 -1.65 -5.23
N THR A 41 -0.52 -0.68 -5.29
CA THR A 41 -1.84 -0.85 -4.69
C THR A 41 -2.62 -2.01 -5.30
N VAL A 42 -2.60 -2.18 -6.62
CA VAL A 42 -3.30 -3.29 -7.28
C VAL A 42 -2.74 -4.64 -6.82
N LEU A 43 -1.41 -4.80 -6.80
CA LEU A 43 -0.76 -6.04 -6.38
C LEU A 43 -0.94 -6.31 -4.89
N SER A 44 -0.75 -5.29 -4.05
CA SER A 44 -0.93 -5.35 -2.60
C SER A 44 -2.38 -5.68 -2.23
N TYR A 45 -3.36 -5.07 -2.90
CA TYR A 45 -4.77 -5.42 -2.67
C TYR A 45 -5.08 -6.86 -3.11
N ALA A 46 -4.57 -7.29 -4.27
CA ALA A 46 -4.83 -8.64 -4.77
C ALA A 46 -4.20 -9.72 -3.87
N ILE A 47 -2.96 -9.52 -3.42
CA ILE A 47 -2.20 -10.54 -2.70
C ILE A 47 -2.32 -10.38 -1.18
N GLY A 48 -2.08 -9.18 -0.64
CA GLY A 48 -2.20 -8.95 0.79
C GLY A 48 -3.64 -8.94 1.26
N ASP A 49 -4.48 -8.10 0.66
CA ASP A 49 -5.82 -7.87 1.20
C ASP A 49 -6.81 -8.99 0.88
N LEU A 50 -6.77 -9.52 -0.35
CA LEU A 50 -7.72 -10.56 -0.75
C LEU A 50 -7.26 -11.96 -0.35
N LEU A 51 -5.96 -12.26 -0.37
CA LEU A 51 -5.45 -13.60 -0.05
C LEU A 51 -4.92 -13.67 1.38
N MET A 52 -4.05 -12.75 1.82
CA MET A 52 -3.41 -12.88 3.13
C MET A 52 -4.31 -12.47 4.30
N LEU A 53 -5.15 -11.44 4.18
CA LEU A 53 -6.04 -11.06 5.29
C LEU A 53 -7.00 -12.20 5.72
N PRO A 54 -7.66 -12.95 4.81
CA PRO A 54 -8.52 -14.09 5.23
C PRO A 54 -7.74 -15.28 5.79
N LEU A 55 -6.50 -15.47 5.35
CA LEU A 55 -5.66 -16.61 5.74
C LEU A 55 -4.85 -16.35 7.02
N SER A 56 -4.72 -15.10 7.45
CA SER A 56 -3.80 -14.71 8.52
C SER A 56 -4.34 -13.59 9.41
N ASN A 57 -3.49 -12.65 9.82
CA ASN A 57 -3.82 -11.51 10.67
C ASN A 57 -3.29 -10.21 10.05
N ASN A 58 -3.77 -9.06 10.51
CA ASN A 58 -3.44 -7.74 9.98
C ASN A 58 -1.93 -7.49 9.86
N THR A 59 -1.13 -7.96 10.83
CA THR A 59 0.33 -7.82 10.81
C THR A 59 0.98 -8.56 9.64
N VAL A 60 0.53 -9.79 9.36
CA VAL A 60 1.09 -10.60 8.27
C VAL A 60 0.73 -9.99 6.92
N ALA A 61 -0.52 -9.54 6.74
CA ALA A 61 -0.94 -8.80 5.55
C ALA A 61 -0.08 -7.55 5.30
N SER A 62 0.19 -6.76 6.36
CA SER A 62 1.03 -5.55 6.24
C SER A 62 2.48 -5.87 5.87
N ILE A 63 3.03 -6.98 6.36
CA ILE A 63 4.38 -7.45 5.98
C ILE A 63 4.38 -7.88 4.51
N THR A 64 3.34 -8.61 4.06
CA THR A 64 3.19 -8.99 2.66
C THR A 64 3.11 -7.76 1.76
N ASP A 65 2.36 -6.75 2.15
CA ASP A 65 2.22 -5.53 1.37
C ASP A 65 3.53 -4.74 1.30
N ALA A 66 4.29 -4.67 2.40
CA ALA A 66 5.64 -4.10 2.41
C ALA A 66 6.59 -4.85 1.46
N LEU A 67 6.55 -6.19 1.47
CA LEU A 67 7.36 -7.00 0.56
C LEU A 67 6.98 -6.77 -0.90
N ILE A 68 5.68 -6.67 -1.20
CA ILE A 68 5.19 -6.35 -2.55
C ILE A 68 5.70 -4.98 -2.98
N ALA A 69 5.61 -3.97 -2.11
CA ALA A 69 6.13 -2.64 -2.39
C ALA A 69 7.64 -2.65 -2.67
N PHE A 70 8.43 -3.35 -1.87
CA PHE A 70 9.86 -3.50 -2.11
C PHE A 70 10.15 -4.11 -3.48
N VAL A 71 9.48 -5.23 -3.81
CA VAL A 71 9.67 -5.92 -5.09
C VAL A 71 9.27 -5.01 -6.25
N VAL A 72 8.13 -4.33 -6.19
CA VAL A 72 7.66 -3.43 -7.25
C VAL A 72 8.64 -2.28 -7.45
N LEU A 73 9.07 -1.62 -6.37
CA LEU A 73 10.00 -0.49 -6.45
C LEU A 73 11.38 -0.91 -6.96
N TYR A 74 11.89 -2.06 -6.53
CA TYR A 74 13.17 -2.57 -7.01
C TYR A 74 13.08 -2.96 -8.50
N MET A 75 12.00 -3.62 -8.91
CA MET A 75 11.77 -4.03 -10.31
C MET A 75 11.39 -2.87 -11.22
N ALA A 76 10.96 -1.72 -10.68
CA ALA A 76 10.64 -0.53 -11.47
C ALA A 76 11.81 -0.10 -12.37
N ASN A 77 13.05 -0.27 -11.90
CA ASN A 77 14.25 0.04 -12.69
C ASN A 77 14.33 -0.78 -13.99
N LEU A 78 13.76 -1.99 -14.03
CA LEU A 78 13.81 -2.88 -15.19
C LEU A 78 12.70 -2.62 -16.21
N TRP A 79 11.56 -2.12 -15.75
CA TRP A 79 10.36 -2.03 -16.58
C TRP A 79 10.10 -0.64 -17.12
N LEU A 80 10.59 0.37 -16.40
CA LEU A 80 10.27 1.76 -16.67
C LEU A 80 11.53 2.57 -17.06
N ASP A 81 12.68 1.91 -17.22
CA ASP A 81 14.00 2.53 -17.43
C ASP A 81 14.31 3.63 -16.39
N TYR A 82 13.67 3.55 -15.22
CA TYR A 82 13.93 4.43 -14.11
C TYR A 82 15.24 3.98 -13.48
N THR A 83 16.39 4.49 -13.92
CA THR A 83 17.69 4.23 -13.26
C THR A 83 17.84 4.99 -11.94
N GLN A 84 16.76 5.12 -11.18
CA GLN A 84 16.60 6.13 -10.12
C GLN A 84 16.15 5.57 -8.77
N VAL A 85 15.70 4.32 -8.68
CA VAL A 85 15.25 3.72 -7.41
C VAL A 85 16.32 2.78 -6.90
N GLY A 86 17.14 3.25 -5.97
CA GLY A 86 18.14 2.43 -5.29
C GLY A 86 17.50 1.40 -4.37
N ILE A 87 18.28 0.36 -4.00
CA ILE A 87 17.83 -0.67 -3.07
C ILE A 87 17.45 -0.08 -1.70
N VAL A 88 18.16 0.95 -1.25
CA VAL A 88 17.89 1.66 0.02
C VAL A 88 16.57 2.40 -0.06
N ASP A 89 16.30 3.08 -1.18
CA ASP A 89 15.05 3.81 -1.42
C ASP A 89 13.86 2.86 -1.41
N ALA A 90 14.00 1.70 -2.07
CA ALA A 90 12.98 0.66 -2.08
C ALA A 90 12.71 0.09 -0.68
N ILE A 91 13.76 -0.21 0.10
CA ILE A 91 13.62 -0.75 1.47
C ILE A 91 12.93 0.27 2.39
N ILE A 92 13.38 1.52 2.38
CA ILE A 92 12.81 2.57 3.24
C ILE A 92 11.36 2.82 2.86
N SER A 93 11.06 2.96 1.57
CA SER A 93 9.70 3.16 1.07
C SER A 93 8.77 2.00 1.45
N ALA A 94 9.25 0.76 1.32
CA ALA A 94 8.51 -0.43 1.71
C ALA A 94 8.22 -0.48 3.21
N LEU A 95 9.19 -0.13 4.05
CA LEU A 95 9.01 -0.07 5.50
C LEU A 95 8.00 1.00 5.92
N VAL A 96 8.09 2.20 5.33
CA VAL A 96 7.14 3.29 5.61
C VAL A 96 5.73 2.90 5.15
N LEU A 97 5.60 2.29 3.97
CA LEU A 97 4.30 1.82 3.47
C LEU A 97 3.70 0.75 4.37
N GLY A 98 4.48 -0.29 4.71
CA GLY A 98 4.02 -1.38 5.58
C GLY A 98 3.58 -0.90 6.96
N ALA A 99 4.27 0.10 7.53
CA ALA A 99 3.83 0.74 8.75
C ALA A 99 2.48 1.47 8.55
N GLY A 100 2.33 2.22 7.45
CA GLY A 100 1.07 2.86 7.08
C GLY A 100 -0.09 1.87 6.91
N GLU A 101 0.15 0.75 6.23
CA GLU A 101 -0.84 -0.31 6.00
C GLU A 101 -1.26 -1.01 7.30
N TYR A 102 -0.33 -1.23 8.23
CA TYR A 102 -0.67 -1.74 9.55
C TYR A 102 -1.69 -0.86 10.28
N PHE A 103 -1.50 0.46 10.26
CA PHE A 103 -2.48 1.40 10.81
C PHE A 103 -3.79 1.41 10.00
N PHE A 104 -3.69 1.34 8.68
CA PHE A 104 -4.84 1.28 7.77
C PHE A 104 -5.74 0.09 8.08
N HIS A 105 -5.21 -1.13 8.18
CA HIS A 105 -5.99 -2.31 8.53
C HIS A 105 -6.71 -2.16 9.87
N LYS A 106 -6.02 -1.62 10.88
CA LYS A 106 -6.60 -1.38 12.21
C LYS A 106 -7.71 -0.32 12.17
N PHE A 107 -7.54 0.73 11.36
CA PHE A 107 -8.52 1.80 11.20
C PHE A 107 -9.75 1.35 10.39
N VAL A 108 -9.51 0.72 9.23
CA VAL A 108 -10.54 0.21 8.33
C VAL A 108 -11.40 -0.85 9.02
N HIS A 109 -10.79 -1.77 9.77
CA HIS A 109 -11.53 -2.75 10.57
C HIS A 109 -12.51 -2.06 11.53
N ARG A 110 -12.07 -0.97 12.21
CA ARG A 110 -12.96 -0.22 13.10
C ARG A 110 -14.05 0.55 12.35
N MET A 111 -13.72 1.24 11.27
CA MET A 111 -14.68 2.10 10.56
C MET A 111 -15.72 1.29 9.78
N ILE A 112 -15.32 0.17 9.18
CA ILE A 112 -16.18 -0.66 8.34
C ILE A 112 -17.02 -1.65 9.16
N PHE A 113 -16.50 -2.25 10.23
CA PHE A 113 -17.26 -3.22 11.05
C PHE A 113 -18.01 -2.60 12.24
N SER A 114 -17.60 -1.43 12.78
CA SER A 114 -18.35 -0.81 13.89
C SER A 114 -19.64 -0.09 13.45
N ARG A 115 -19.91 0.00 12.14
CA ARG A 115 -21.18 0.53 11.64
C ARG A 115 -22.33 -0.48 11.73
N ASP A 116 -22.06 -1.79 11.78
CA ASP A 116 -23.12 -2.80 11.90
C ASP A 116 -23.70 -2.87 13.32
N MET A 117 -22.87 -2.72 14.38
CA MET A 117 -23.37 -2.79 15.76
C MET A 117 -24.28 -1.62 16.17
N ARG A 118 -24.18 -0.45 15.51
CA ARG A 118 -25.07 0.68 15.79
C ARG A 118 -26.45 0.55 15.13
N ARG A 119 -26.55 -0.23 14.04
CA ARG A 119 -27.82 -0.47 13.32
C ARG A 119 -28.67 -1.59 13.95
N MET A 120 -28.06 -2.46 14.74
CA MET A 120 -28.76 -3.51 15.51
C MET A 120 -29.31 -3.01 16.86
N ARG A 121 -29.01 -1.77 17.26
CA ARG A 121 -29.44 -1.15 18.53
C ARG A 121 -30.45 -0.01 18.36
N SER A 122 -30.93 0.24 17.14
CA SER A 122 -32.00 1.18 16.79
C SER A 122 -33.18 0.43 16.20
#